data_AF-A0A949K1S6-F1
#
_entry.id   AF-A0A949K1S6-F1
#
_cell.length_a   1.000
_cell.length_b   1.000
_cell.length_c   1.000
_cell.angle_alpha   90.00
_cell.angle_beta   90.00
_cell.angle_gamma   90.00
#
_symmetry.space_group_name_H-M   'P 1'
#
loop_
_entity.id
_entity.type
_entity.pdbx_description
1 polymer ?
#
loop_
_entity_poly.entity_id
_entity_poly.type
_entity_poly.pdbx_seq_one_letter_code
_entity_poly.pdbx_strand_id
1 'polypeptide(L)'
;MPELITLGETMVCFTPENNEPLQYAHTFEKRIAGAESNVAIAAARLGHSSGWISKLGNDPFGSYIKNTIRGEGVDVSGVRIHSQNPTGLMFKQICDSCESVITYYRQNSAASTLTPSDLNPEYFRGCRIFHTTGINSAISQSAHETVKAAIQTAKAAGCMVSFDPNVRLKLCTRQKIRGLLLEIIRYSDILLLGLDEAEILFDTREPEEIFLRVFGLGVRFIGLKMGDQGAYAADPETSFFCPTFPARKVDSIGAGDAFNAGFLTGLLEGRSLEDCGLYGSAMGAMAVMSKGDFENLPDRNGLESFLSGSLLITR
;
A
#
# COMPACT_ATOMS: atom_id res chain seq x y z
N MET A 1 3.25 -18.60 -10.34
CA MET A 1 2.12 -17.95 -9.63
C MET A 1 2.74 -17.00 -8.62
N PRO A 2 2.11 -15.85 -8.36
CA PRO A 2 2.68 -14.85 -7.47
C PRO A 2 2.84 -15.34 -6.02
N GLU A 3 3.97 -15.02 -5.39
CA GLU A 3 4.22 -15.22 -3.97
C GLU A 3 3.60 -14.12 -3.10
N LEU A 4 3.51 -12.89 -3.64
CA LEU A 4 2.80 -11.77 -3.06
C LEU A 4 1.59 -11.41 -3.92
N ILE A 5 0.38 -11.49 -3.36
CA ILE A 5 -0.83 -11.02 -4.05
C ILE A 5 -1.36 -9.80 -3.33
N THR A 6 -1.66 -8.75 -4.09
CA THR A 6 -2.32 -7.57 -3.56
C THR A 6 -3.73 -7.40 -4.15
N LEU A 7 -4.64 -6.79 -3.41
CA LEU A 7 -5.99 -6.47 -3.89
C LEU A 7 -6.30 -5.02 -3.60
N GLY A 8 -6.55 -4.23 -4.65
CA GLY A 8 -7.09 -2.87 -4.49
C GLY A 8 -7.27 -2.04 -5.74
N GLU A 9 -7.65 -0.78 -5.54
CA GLU A 9 -7.92 0.18 -6.61
C GLU A 9 -6.67 1.00 -6.97
N THR A 10 -6.30 0.96 -8.26
CA THR A 10 -5.36 1.90 -8.85
C THR A 10 -6.12 2.87 -9.74
N MET A 11 -5.74 4.14 -9.67
CA MET A 11 -6.32 5.24 -10.42
C MET A 11 -5.27 5.89 -11.32
N VAL A 12 -5.72 6.60 -12.34
CA VAL A 12 -4.86 7.55 -13.04
C VAL A 12 -4.77 8.82 -12.22
N CYS A 13 -3.55 9.27 -11.97
CA CYS A 13 -3.24 10.48 -11.21
C CYS A 13 -2.76 11.58 -12.15
N PHE A 14 -3.37 12.76 -12.04
CA PHE A 14 -2.94 13.97 -12.73
C PHE A 14 -2.30 14.93 -11.73
N THR A 15 -1.05 15.31 -11.98
CA THR A 15 -0.29 16.24 -11.12
C THR A 15 0.07 17.48 -11.93
N PRO A 16 -0.20 18.71 -11.45
CA PRO A 16 0.28 19.92 -12.12
C PRO A 16 1.80 19.91 -12.29
N GLU A 17 2.30 20.27 -13.48
CA GLU A 17 3.75 20.23 -13.74
C GLU A 17 4.55 21.20 -12.84
N ASN A 18 3.96 22.36 -12.53
CA ASN A 18 4.57 23.45 -11.76
C ASN A 18 4.04 23.58 -10.32
N ASN A 19 3.43 22.53 -9.76
CA ASN A 19 2.82 22.54 -8.41
C ASN A 19 1.79 23.67 -8.18
N GLU A 20 1.17 24.17 -9.26
CA GLU A 20 0.17 25.23 -9.21
C GLU A 20 -1.14 24.73 -8.58
N PRO A 21 -1.95 25.60 -7.97
CA PRO A 21 -3.29 25.23 -7.55
C PRO A 21 -4.13 24.68 -8.71
N LEU A 22 -4.93 23.64 -8.49
CA LEU A 22 -5.68 22.94 -9.55
C LEU A 22 -6.55 23.86 -10.41
N GLN A 23 -7.10 24.93 -9.83
CA GLN A 23 -7.94 25.91 -10.53
C GLN A 23 -7.18 26.81 -11.51
N TYR A 24 -5.84 26.84 -11.45
CA TYR A 24 -4.96 27.63 -12.31
C TYR A 24 -4.04 26.76 -13.18
N ALA A 25 -3.91 25.47 -12.88
CA ALA A 25 -3.09 24.55 -13.64
C ALA A 25 -3.66 24.30 -15.04
N HIS A 26 -2.83 24.46 -16.06
CA HIS A 26 -3.18 24.21 -17.46
C HIS A 26 -2.56 22.94 -18.04
N THR A 27 -1.46 22.46 -17.44
CA THR A 27 -0.75 21.24 -17.84
C THR A 27 -0.67 20.27 -16.68
N PHE A 28 -0.84 18.99 -16.99
CA PHE A 28 -0.81 17.91 -16.01
C PHE A 28 0.05 16.76 -16.52
N GLU A 29 0.89 16.26 -15.65
CA GLU A 29 1.59 15.02 -15.85
C GLU A 29 0.68 13.84 -15.44
N LYS A 30 0.54 12.87 -16.34
CA LYS A 30 -0.25 11.66 -16.13
C LYS A 30 0.62 10.56 -15.52
N ARG A 31 0.21 10.04 -14.37
CA ARG A 31 0.83 8.91 -13.66
C ARG A 31 -0.23 7.91 -13.21
N ILE A 32 0.17 6.83 -12.54
CA ILE A 32 -0.74 5.95 -11.81
C ILE A 32 -0.51 6.11 -10.31
N ALA A 33 -1.56 5.90 -9.52
CA ALA A 33 -1.48 5.89 -8.06
C ALA A 33 -2.42 4.81 -7.51
N GLY A 34 -1.91 3.96 -6.63
CA GLY A 34 -2.67 2.90 -5.97
C GLY A 34 -1.82 2.18 -4.96
N ALA A 35 -2.23 2.18 -3.69
CA ALA A 35 -1.41 1.68 -2.59
C ALA A 35 -0.99 0.22 -2.80
N GLU A 36 -1.94 -0.63 -3.19
CA GLU A 36 -1.70 -2.06 -3.38
C GLU A 36 -0.90 -2.38 -4.65
N SER A 37 -1.07 -1.58 -5.71
CA SER A 37 -0.23 -1.70 -6.90
C SER A 37 1.20 -1.23 -6.65
N ASN A 38 1.40 -0.18 -5.85
CA ASN A 38 2.72 0.30 -5.46
C ASN A 38 3.50 -0.79 -4.71
N VAL A 39 2.84 -1.47 -3.75
CA VAL A 39 3.41 -2.61 -3.02
C VAL A 39 3.76 -3.76 -3.98
N ALA A 40 2.87 -4.11 -4.91
CA ALA A 40 3.12 -5.18 -5.87
C ALA A 40 4.31 -4.86 -6.81
N ILE A 41 4.39 -3.62 -7.32
CA ILE A 41 5.49 -3.15 -8.16
C ILE A 41 6.81 -3.19 -7.40
N ALA A 42 6.82 -2.66 -6.18
CA ALA A 42 8.00 -2.66 -5.33
C ALA A 42 8.52 -4.09 -5.06
N ALA A 43 7.62 -5.02 -4.74
CA ALA A 43 7.99 -6.43 -4.57
C ALA A 43 8.56 -7.05 -5.85
N ALA A 44 7.99 -6.74 -7.02
CA ALA A 44 8.51 -7.19 -8.32
C ALA A 44 9.92 -6.65 -8.59
N ARG A 45 10.16 -5.36 -8.34
CA ARG A 45 11.49 -4.74 -8.47
C ARG A 45 12.54 -5.32 -7.53
N LEU A 46 12.11 -5.72 -6.33
CA LEU A 46 12.96 -6.43 -5.38
C LEU A 46 13.20 -7.91 -5.77
N GLY A 47 12.59 -8.40 -6.84
CA GLY A 47 12.84 -9.74 -7.40
C GLY A 47 11.87 -10.82 -6.91
N HIS A 48 10.78 -10.45 -6.25
CA HIS A 48 9.72 -11.38 -5.85
C HIS A 48 8.64 -11.47 -6.92
N SER A 49 8.00 -12.64 -7.05
CA SER A 49 6.84 -12.76 -7.93
C SER A 49 5.61 -12.12 -7.28
N SER A 50 5.03 -11.09 -7.91
CA SER A 50 3.88 -10.37 -7.39
C SER A 50 2.70 -10.36 -8.35
N GLY A 51 1.50 -10.24 -7.81
CA GLY A 51 0.24 -10.21 -8.57
C GLY A 51 -0.73 -9.21 -7.97
N TRP A 52 -1.61 -8.68 -8.83
CA TRP A 52 -2.55 -7.63 -8.46
C TRP A 52 -3.98 -7.98 -8.90
N ILE A 53 -4.88 -8.07 -7.92
CA ILE A 53 -6.30 -8.27 -8.11
C ILE A 53 -6.98 -6.90 -8.11
N SER A 54 -7.71 -6.59 -9.18
CA SER A 54 -8.45 -5.34 -9.30
C SER A 54 -9.52 -5.43 -10.37
N LYS A 55 -10.25 -4.33 -10.55
CA LYS A 55 -11.23 -4.16 -11.62
C LYS A 55 -11.08 -2.77 -12.23
N LEU A 56 -10.86 -2.72 -13.53
CA LEU A 56 -10.64 -1.50 -14.31
C LEU A 56 -11.77 -1.29 -15.32
N GLY A 57 -12.01 -0.04 -15.73
CA GLY A 57 -12.99 0.24 -16.78
C GLY A 57 -12.48 -0.19 -18.16
N ASN A 58 -13.41 -0.49 -19.07
CA ASN A 58 -13.10 -0.71 -20.48
C ASN A 58 -12.84 0.62 -21.20
N ASP A 59 -11.79 1.31 -20.78
CA ASP A 59 -11.43 2.65 -21.23
C ASP A 59 -9.90 2.78 -21.41
N PRO A 60 -9.42 3.86 -22.06
CA PRO A 60 -7.99 4.07 -22.26
C PRO A 60 -7.19 4.20 -20.96
N PHE A 61 -7.81 4.66 -19.88
CA PHE A 61 -7.14 4.81 -18.58
C PHE A 61 -6.94 3.44 -17.91
N GLY A 62 -7.92 2.54 -17.97
CA GLY A 62 -7.79 1.17 -17.52
C GLY A 62 -6.74 0.41 -18.32
N SER A 63 -6.71 0.60 -19.65
CA SER A 63 -5.66 0.04 -20.51
C SER A 63 -4.26 0.57 -20.13
N TYR A 64 -4.15 1.87 -19.86
CA TYR A 64 -2.91 2.49 -19.39
C TYR A 64 -2.45 1.90 -18.06
N ILE A 65 -3.29 1.84 -17.03
CA ILE A 65 -2.95 1.27 -15.72
C ILE A 65 -2.48 -0.18 -15.86
N LYS A 66 -3.26 -1.02 -16.54
CA LYS A 66 -2.95 -2.44 -16.72
C LYS A 66 -1.61 -2.65 -17.43
N ASN A 67 -1.32 -1.84 -18.45
CA ASN A 67 -0.08 -1.94 -19.20
C ASN A 67 1.12 -1.45 -18.39
N THR A 68 0.99 -0.36 -17.63
CA THR A 68 2.04 0.15 -16.76
C THR A 68 2.40 -0.87 -15.69
N ILE A 69 1.42 -1.38 -14.94
CA ILE A 69 1.65 -2.36 -13.85
C ILE A 69 2.25 -3.66 -14.40
N ARG A 70 1.78 -4.14 -15.56
CA ARG A 70 2.37 -5.31 -16.22
C ARG A 70 3.80 -5.05 -16.70
N GLY A 71 4.09 -3.84 -17.17
CA GLY A 71 5.44 -3.43 -17.60
C GLY A 71 6.46 -3.44 -16.46
N GLU A 72 6.01 -3.23 -15.23
CA GLU A 72 6.80 -3.32 -13.99
C GLU A 72 6.96 -4.77 -13.49
N GLY A 73 6.52 -5.77 -14.25
CA GLY A 73 6.72 -7.19 -13.92
C GLY A 73 5.65 -7.82 -13.02
N VAL A 74 4.57 -7.09 -12.70
CA VAL A 74 3.47 -7.60 -11.88
C VAL A 74 2.52 -8.46 -12.71
N ASP A 75 2.08 -9.61 -12.17
CA ASP A 75 1.04 -10.42 -12.77
C ASP A 75 -0.32 -9.71 -12.67
N VAL A 76 -0.91 -9.42 -13.84
CA VAL A 76 -2.21 -8.74 -13.96
C VAL A 76 -3.33 -9.66 -14.44
N SER A 77 -3.16 -10.99 -14.31
CA SER A 77 -4.18 -11.96 -14.72
C SER A 77 -5.39 -11.97 -13.77
N GLY A 78 -5.21 -11.49 -12.54
CA GLY A 78 -6.27 -11.22 -11.57
C GLY A 78 -7.09 -9.94 -11.85
N VAL A 79 -6.74 -9.14 -12.87
CA VAL A 79 -7.44 -7.89 -13.20
C VAL A 79 -8.64 -8.13 -14.11
N ARG A 80 -9.83 -7.74 -13.64
CA ARG A 80 -11.07 -7.76 -14.42
C ARG A 80 -11.30 -6.44 -15.14
N ILE A 81 -11.99 -6.50 -16.28
CA ILE A 81 -12.41 -5.32 -17.04
C ILE A 81 -13.94 -5.19 -16.93
N HIS A 82 -14.40 -4.03 -16.51
CA HIS A 82 -15.81 -3.69 -16.38
C HIS A 82 -16.28 -2.89 -17.59
N SER A 83 -17.40 -3.26 -18.19
CA SER A 83 -17.86 -2.67 -19.45
C SER A 83 -18.54 -1.31 -19.31
N GLN A 84 -19.13 -1.01 -18.14
CA GLN A 84 -19.94 0.20 -17.92
C GLN A 84 -19.26 1.26 -17.03
N ASN A 85 -18.88 0.88 -15.80
CA ASN A 85 -18.21 1.79 -14.87
C ASN A 85 -16.78 2.16 -15.32
N PRO A 86 -16.39 3.45 -15.20
CA PRO A 86 -15.09 3.92 -15.65
C PRO A 86 -13.97 3.58 -14.66
N THR A 87 -12.73 3.64 -15.13
CA THR A 87 -11.53 3.66 -14.29
C THR A 87 -11.52 4.92 -13.42
N GLY A 88 -11.19 4.78 -12.13
CA GLY A 88 -11.10 5.91 -11.20
C GLY A 88 -9.95 6.86 -11.55
N LEU A 89 -10.16 8.15 -11.29
CA LEU A 89 -9.17 9.21 -11.52
C LEU A 89 -8.91 9.98 -10.23
N MET A 90 -7.73 10.60 -10.13
CA MET A 90 -7.43 11.56 -9.08
C MET A 90 -6.57 12.71 -9.59
N PHE A 91 -6.71 13.86 -8.94
CA PHE A 91 -5.83 15.01 -9.10
C PHE A 91 -5.04 15.21 -7.82
N LYS A 92 -3.73 15.33 -7.94
CA LYS A 92 -2.79 15.49 -6.83
C LYS A 92 -2.14 16.85 -6.93
N GLN A 93 -2.46 17.74 -6.01
CA GLN A 93 -1.80 19.03 -5.88
C GLN A 93 -0.69 18.89 -4.83
N ILE A 94 0.55 18.91 -5.28
CA ILE A 94 1.72 18.88 -4.39
C ILE A 94 1.87 20.27 -3.77
N CYS A 95 2.05 20.33 -2.46
CA CYS A 95 2.26 21.57 -1.71
C CYS A 95 3.64 21.52 -1.06
N ASP A 96 4.49 22.51 -1.33
CA ASP A 96 5.88 22.50 -0.81
C ASP A 96 5.94 22.76 0.71
N SER A 97 4.94 23.45 1.26
CA SER A 97 4.89 23.87 2.68
C SER A 97 3.76 23.22 3.48
N CYS A 98 2.95 22.36 2.86
CA CYS A 98 1.79 21.73 3.48
C CYS A 98 1.57 20.31 2.93
N GLU A 99 0.59 19.59 3.47
CA GLU A 99 0.24 18.29 2.91
C GLU A 99 -0.36 18.42 1.51
N SER A 100 0.01 17.48 0.63
CA SER A 100 -0.55 17.39 -0.72
C SER A 100 -2.07 17.20 -0.67
N VAL A 101 -2.79 17.97 -1.49
CA VAL A 101 -4.25 17.90 -1.55
C VAL A 101 -4.67 16.98 -2.69
N ILE A 102 -5.44 15.94 -2.36
CA ILE A 102 -5.96 14.98 -3.34
C ILE A 102 -7.47 15.19 -3.56
N THR A 103 -7.84 15.31 -4.82
CA THR A 103 -9.23 15.37 -5.30
C THR A 103 -9.55 14.09 -6.07
N TYR A 104 -10.55 13.33 -5.63
CA TYR A 104 -10.89 12.02 -6.19
C TYR A 104 -12.10 12.09 -7.13
N TYR A 105 -12.00 11.38 -8.25
CA TYR A 105 -13.09 11.07 -9.19
C TYR A 105 -13.18 9.55 -9.31
N ARG A 106 -13.62 8.91 -8.23
CA ARG A 106 -13.72 7.44 -8.11
C ARG A 106 -15.09 6.92 -7.66
N GLN A 107 -16.07 7.81 -7.50
CA GLN A 107 -17.44 7.39 -7.19
C GLN A 107 -17.97 6.54 -8.36
N ASN A 108 -18.48 5.35 -8.04
CA ASN A 108 -18.91 4.36 -9.03
C ASN A 108 -17.80 3.97 -10.02
N SER A 109 -16.53 3.99 -9.61
CA SER A 109 -15.45 3.43 -10.44
C SER A 109 -15.62 1.91 -10.62
N ALA A 110 -14.98 1.34 -11.63
CA ALA A 110 -14.96 -0.10 -11.86
C ALA A 110 -14.48 -0.89 -10.62
N ALA A 111 -13.50 -0.37 -9.88
CA ALA A 111 -13.01 -1.02 -8.66
C ALA A 111 -14.04 -1.00 -7.52
N SER A 112 -14.86 0.05 -7.44
CA SER A 112 -15.96 0.11 -6.45
C SER A 112 -17.06 -0.93 -6.70
N THR A 113 -17.08 -1.58 -7.87
CA THR A 113 -18.00 -2.68 -8.21
C THR A 113 -17.37 -4.07 -8.10
N LEU A 114 -16.22 -4.17 -7.43
CA LEU A 114 -15.66 -5.46 -7.04
C LEU A 114 -16.69 -6.24 -6.20
N THR A 115 -16.81 -7.54 -6.50
CA THR A 115 -17.62 -8.50 -5.78
C THR A 115 -16.80 -9.75 -5.48
N PRO A 116 -17.20 -10.56 -4.48
CA PRO A 116 -16.52 -11.83 -4.18
C PRO A 116 -16.40 -12.78 -5.40
N SER A 117 -17.34 -12.72 -6.36
CA SER A 117 -17.30 -13.53 -7.57
C SER A 117 -16.20 -13.16 -8.56
N ASP A 118 -15.57 -11.99 -8.40
CA ASP A 118 -14.43 -11.60 -9.24
C ASP A 118 -13.15 -12.37 -8.87
N LEU A 119 -13.09 -12.91 -7.64
CA LEU A 119 -11.95 -13.63 -7.11
C LEU A 119 -11.85 -15.02 -7.74
N ASN A 120 -10.62 -15.41 -8.07
CA ASN A 120 -10.29 -16.77 -8.49
C ASN A 120 -9.48 -17.45 -7.37
N PRO A 121 -10.04 -18.43 -6.65
CA PRO A 121 -9.32 -19.12 -5.58
C PRO A 121 -8.00 -19.74 -6.02
N GLU A 122 -7.93 -20.27 -7.24
CA GLU A 122 -6.69 -20.86 -7.79
C GLU A 122 -5.57 -19.83 -7.96
N TYR A 123 -5.90 -18.54 -8.05
CA TYR A 123 -4.90 -17.48 -8.15
C TYR A 123 -4.08 -17.34 -6.86
N PHE A 124 -4.64 -17.73 -5.71
CA PHE A 124 -3.96 -17.70 -4.41
C PHE A 124 -3.03 -18.90 -4.20
N ARG A 125 -2.99 -19.87 -5.11
CA ARG A 125 -2.17 -21.06 -4.96
C ARG A 125 -0.68 -20.70 -5.02
N GLY A 126 0.06 -21.09 -3.97
CA GLY A 126 1.49 -20.77 -3.84
C GLY A 126 1.77 -19.34 -3.39
N CYS A 127 0.73 -18.52 -3.17
CA CYS A 127 0.87 -17.23 -2.52
C CYS A 127 1.29 -17.44 -1.06
N ARG A 128 2.26 -16.65 -0.61
CA ARG A 128 2.79 -16.67 0.75
C ARG A 128 2.23 -15.53 1.58
N ILE A 129 2.05 -14.36 0.96
CA ILE A 129 1.49 -13.17 1.59
C ILE A 129 0.39 -12.57 0.69
N PHE A 130 -0.80 -12.38 1.26
CA PHE A 130 -1.85 -11.55 0.67
C PHE A 130 -1.87 -10.18 1.33
N HIS A 131 -1.80 -9.09 0.57
CA HIS A 131 -1.81 -7.72 1.09
C HIS A 131 -2.99 -6.90 0.57
N THR A 132 -3.64 -6.14 1.44
CA THR A 132 -4.69 -5.19 1.05
C THR A 132 -4.73 -3.99 2.00
N THR A 133 -5.43 -2.93 1.61
CA THR A 133 -5.61 -1.77 2.47
C THR A 133 -7.05 -1.51 2.89
N GLY A 134 -7.23 -0.66 3.90
CA GLY A 134 -8.54 -0.19 4.33
C GLY A 134 -9.30 0.64 3.29
N ILE A 135 -8.62 1.15 2.25
CA ILE A 135 -9.23 1.95 1.19
C ILE A 135 -10.35 1.17 0.50
N ASN A 136 -10.11 -0.09 0.12
CA ASN A 136 -11.09 -0.88 -0.63
C ASN A 136 -12.34 -1.22 0.21
N SER A 137 -12.19 -1.29 1.53
CA SER A 137 -13.34 -1.47 2.42
C SER A 137 -14.18 -0.22 2.57
N ALA A 138 -13.63 0.95 2.22
CA ALA A 138 -14.32 2.23 2.34
C ALA A 138 -15.00 2.69 1.03
N ILE A 139 -14.63 2.13 -0.14
CA ILE A 139 -15.18 2.59 -1.43
C ILE A 139 -16.59 2.08 -1.72
N SER A 140 -16.94 0.87 -1.26
CA SER A 140 -18.30 0.32 -1.39
C SER A 140 -18.51 -0.88 -0.47
N GLN A 141 -19.78 -1.24 -0.25
CA GLN A 141 -20.15 -2.44 0.52
C GLN A 141 -19.67 -3.73 -0.17
N SER A 142 -19.82 -3.83 -1.50
CA SER A 142 -19.40 -5.02 -2.24
C SER A 142 -17.88 -5.17 -2.25
N ALA A 143 -17.14 -4.07 -2.30
CA ALA A 143 -15.68 -4.09 -2.21
C ALA A 143 -15.22 -4.54 -0.82
N HIS A 144 -15.89 -4.10 0.26
CA HIS A 144 -15.62 -4.60 1.61
C HIS A 144 -15.87 -6.11 1.74
N GLU A 145 -16.99 -6.61 1.20
CA GLU A 145 -17.29 -8.06 1.15
C GLU A 145 -16.24 -8.83 0.33
N THR A 146 -15.74 -8.23 -0.75
CA THR A 146 -14.67 -8.82 -1.57
C THR A 146 -13.37 -8.92 -0.80
N VAL A 147 -12.99 -7.88 -0.04
CA VAL A 147 -11.81 -7.92 0.84
C VAL A 147 -11.93 -9.07 1.84
N LYS A 148 -13.09 -9.23 2.49
CA LYS A 148 -13.33 -10.33 3.43
C LYS A 148 -13.22 -11.71 2.75
N ALA A 149 -13.82 -11.86 1.57
CA ALA A 149 -13.74 -13.11 0.80
C ALA A 149 -12.30 -13.42 0.36
N ALA A 150 -11.53 -12.40 -0.03
CA ALA A 150 -10.13 -12.56 -0.40
C ALA A 150 -9.27 -12.99 0.79
N ILE A 151 -9.49 -12.40 1.98
CA ILE A 151 -8.82 -12.81 3.22
C ILE A 151 -9.12 -14.28 3.56
N GLN A 152 -10.39 -14.68 3.47
CA GLN A 152 -10.79 -16.07 3.71
C GLN A 152 -10.15 -17.04 2.71
N THR A 153 -10.13 -16.66 1.43
CA THR A 153 -9.50 -17.45 0.36
C THR A 153 -7.99 -17.58 0.57
N ALA A 154 -7.32 -16.48 0.92
CA ALA A 154 -5.90 -16.44 1.23
C ALA A 154 -5.56 -17.34 2.42
N LYS A 155 -6.32 -17.26 3.52
CA LYS A 155 -6.12 -18.14 4.68
C LYS A 155 -6.37 -19.60 4.36
N ALA A 156 -7.39 -19.91 3.55
CA ALA A 156 -7.64 -21.29 3.10
C ALA A 156 -6.50 -21.84 2.23
N ALA A 157 -5.80 -20.96 1.50
CA ALA A 157 -4.60 -21.30 0.73
C ALA A 157 -3.31 -21.35 1.57
N GLY A 158 -3.38 -21.04 2.88
CA GLY A 158 -2.23 -21.03 3.79
C GLY A 158 -1.39 -19.74 3.75
N CYS A 159 -1.89 -18.68 3.12
CA CYS A 159 -1.20 -17.38 3.06
C CYS A 159 -1.26 -16.65 4.40
N MET A 160 -0.21 -15.90 4.72
CA MET A 160 -0.29 -14.84 5.72
C MET A 160 -1.09 -13.66 5.16
N VAL A 161 -1.91 -13.04 5.99
CA VAL A 161 -2.69 -11.86 5.60
C VAL A 161 -2.03 -10.59 6.14
N SER A 162 -1.64 -9.70 5.23
CA SER A 162 -1.09 -8.39 5.51
C SER A 162 -2.14 -7.30 5.28
N PHE A 163 -2.22 -6.36 6.22
CA PHE A 163 -3.18 -5.28 6.15
C PHE A 163 -2.55 -3.93 6.51
N ASP A 164 -2.79 -2.92 5.67
CA ASP A 164 -2.52 -1.51 5.98
C ASP A 164 -3.86 -0.76 6.12
N PRO A 165 -4.22 -0.25 7.32
CA PRO A 165 -5.45 0.51 7.52
C PRO A 165 -5.67 1.68 6.55
N ASN A 166 -4.60 2.35 6.10
CA ASN A 166 -4.56 3.41 5.11
C ASN A 166 -5.80 4.34 5.14
N VAL A 167 -6.04 4.94 6.31
CA VAL A 167 -7.33 5.61 6.60
C VAL A 167 -7.53 6.83 5.70
N ARG A 168 -8.70 6.92 5.06
CA ARG A 168 -9.12 8.08 4.25
C ARG A 168 -10.48 8.59 4.73
N LEU A 169 -10.46 9.55 5.65
CA LEU A 169 -11.68 10.16 6.24
C LEU A 169 -12.58 10.88 5.22
N LYS A 170 -12.08 11.17 4.00
CA LYS A 170 -12.90 11.65 2.87
C LYS A 170 -13.91 10.60 2.36
N LEU A 171 -13.71 9.31 2.65
CA LEU A 171 -14.58 8.22 2.16
C LEU A 171 -15.72 7.89 3.12
N CYS A 172 -15.50 7.98 4.44
CA CYS A 172 -16.55 7.74 5.43
C CYS A 172 -16.19 8.31 6.81
N THR A 173 -17.17 8.29 7.72
CA THR A 173 -17.01 8.81 9.09
C THR A 173 -15.99 7.99 9.89
N ARG A 174 -15.33 8.65 10.86
CA ARG A 174 -14.36 8.01 11.78
C ARG A 174 -14.92 6.75 12.45
N GLN A 175 -16.17 6.78 12.88
CA GLN A 175 -16.82 5.64 13.54
C GLN A 175 -17.04 4.47 12.59
N LYS A 176 -17.52 4.75 11.37
CA LYS A 176 -17.77 3.71 10.36
C LYS A 176 -16.46 3.06 9.92
N ILE A 177 -15.44 3.86 9.60
CA ILE A 177 -14.15 3.31 9.17
C ILE A 177 -13.51 2.47 10.27
N ARG A 178 -13.55 2.94 11.53
CA ARG A 178 -12.99 2.19 12.66
C ARG A 178 -13.60 0.79 12.79
N GLY A 179 -14.93 0.68 12.67
CA GLY A 179 -15.61 -0.62 12.72
C GLY A 179 -15.17 -1.57 11.61
N LEU A 180 -15.13 -1.09 10.36
CA LEU A 180 -14.73 -1.89 9.20
C LEU A 180 -13.28 -2.37 9.29
N LEU A 181 -12.37 -1.50 9.74
CA LEU A 181 -10.95 -1.83 9.83
C LEU A 181 -10.66 -2.78 10.99
N LEU A 182 -11.26 -2.58 12.16
CA LEU A 182 -11.11 -3.51 13.29
C LEU A 182 -11.64 -4.92 12.95
N GLU A 183 -12.66 -5.00 12.10
CA GLU A 183 -13.14 -6.29 11.60
C GLU A 183 -12.08 -7.03 10.78
N ILE A 184 -11.37 -6.32 9.90
CA ILE A 184 -10.32 -6.90 9.05
C ILE A 184 -9.06 -7.23 9.85
N ILE A 185 -8.66 -6.37 10.79
CA ILE A 185 -7.46 -6.56 11.62
C ILE A 185 -7.52 -7.89 12.38
N ARG A 186 -8.68 -8.31 12.88
CA ARG A 186 -8.88 -9.61 13.56
C ARG A 186 -8.55 -10.83 12.71
N TYR A 187 -8.51 -10.67 11.39
CA TYR A 187 -8.14 -11.73 10.45
C TYR A 187 -6.77 -11.49 9.80
N SER A 188 -6.01 -10.49 10.26
CA SER A 188 -4.71 -10.14 9.70
C SER A 188 -3.60 -10.76 10.55
N ASP A 189 -2.58 -11.32 9.89
CA ASP A 189 -1.37 -11.84 10.54
C ASP A 189 -0.29 -10.75 10.63
N ILE A 190 -0.27 -9.80 9.69
CA ILE A 190 0.68 -8.69 9.62
C ILE A 190 -0.08 -7.38 9.55
N LEU A 191 0.21 -6.44 10.45
CA LEU A 191 -0.39 -5.11 10.47
C LEU A 191 0.66 -4.04 10.17
N LEU A 192 0.41 -3.21 9.17
CA LEU A 192 1.32 -2.14 8.76
C LEU A 192 0.67 -0.78 9.06
N LEU A 193 0.87 -0.27 10.26
CA LEU A 193 0.08 0.79 10.89
C LEU A 193 0.86 2.09 11.01
N GLY A 194 0.26 3.25 10.75
CA GLY A 194 0.79 4.56 11.12
C GLY A 194 0.28 5.06 12.48
N LEU A 195 0.99 6.00 13.13
CA LEU A 195 0.56 6.57 14.42
C LEU A 195 -0.82 7.24 14.36
N ASP A 196 -1.12 8.00 13.31
CA ASP A 196 -2.42 8.69 13.19
C ASP A 196 -3.57 7.68 13.01
N GLU A 197 -3.29 6.53 12.39
CA GLU A 197 -4.23 5.43 12.23
C GLU A 197 -4.43 4.68 13.55
N ALA A 198 -3.35 4.51 14.33
CA ALA A 198 -3.42 3.95 15.66
C ALA A 198 -4.30 4.80 16.58
N GLU A 199 -4.18 6.13 16.51
CA GLU A 199 -5.03 7.04 17.25
C GLU A 199 -6.52 6.90 16.85
N ILE A 200 -6.80 6.70 15.56
CA ILE A 200 -8.17 6.50 15.07
C ILE A 200 -8.76 5.15 15.53
N LEU A 201 -7.97 4.08 15.48
CA LEU A 201 -8.42 2.71 15.73
C LEU A 201 -8.45 2.34 17.22
N PHE A 202 -7.46 2.85 17.97
CA PHE A 202 -7.15 2.46 19.33
C PHE A 202 -7.16 3.64 20.31
N ASP A 203 -7.33 4.87 19.85
CA ASP A 203 -7.34 6.07 20.72
C ASP A 203 -6.04 6.23 21.54
N THR A 204 -4.91 5.78 20.98
CA THR A 204 -3.58 5.93 21.58
C THR A 204 -2.52 6.11 20.48
N ARG A 205 -1.46 6.84 20.81
CA ARG A 205 -0.24 6.99 19.98
C ARG A 205 0.97 6.32 20.64
N GLU A 206 0.80 5.73 21.83
CA GLU A 206 1.89 5.13 22.60
C GLU A 206 2.22 3.73 22.06
N PRO A 207 3.44 3.47 21.56
CA PRO A 207 3.78 2.20 20.90
C PRO A 207 3.47 0.96 21.74
N GLU A 208 3.79 0.97 23.03
CA GLU A 208 3.57 -0.16 23.94
C GLU A 208 2.08 -0.51 24.07
N GLU A 209 1.22 0.50 24.17
CA GLU A 209 -0.23 0.31 24.24
C GLU A 209 -0.81 -0.17 22.90
N ILE A 210 -0.28 0.37 21.79
CA ILE A 210 -0.64 -0.07 20.44
C ILE A 210 -0.31 -1.56 20.29
N PHE A 211 0.89 -1.99 20.68
CA PHE A 211 1.33 -3.39 20.60
C PHE A 211 0.40 -4.30 21.41
N LEU A 212 0.11 -3.94 22.67
CA LEU A 212 -0.80 -4.71 23.52
C LEU A 212 -2.17 -4.93 22.85
N ARG A 213 -2.75 -3.86 22.29
CA ARG A 213 -4.07 -3.91 21.63
C ARG A 213 -4.02 -4.71 20.32
N VAL A 214 -2.99 -4.52 19.52
CA VAL A 214 -2.83 -5.18 18.22
C VAL A 214 -2.60 -6.68 18.39
N PHE A 215 -1.70 -7.09 19.28
CA PHE A 215 -1.44 -8.51 19.55
C PHE A 215 -2.63 -9.19 20.26
N GLY A 216 -3.37 -8.45 21.09
CA GLY A 216 -4.64 -8.91 21.66
C GLY A 216 -5.72 -9.23 20.61
N LEU A 217 -5.58 -8.74 19.37
CA LEU A 217 -6.46 -9.07 18.24
C LEU A 217 -5.97 -10.27 17.40
N GLY A 218 -4.84 -10.89 17.77
CA GLY A 218 -4.27 -12.05 17.09
C GLY A 218 -3.33 -11.75 15.93
N VAL A 219 -2.93 -10.48 15.75
CA VAL A 219 -1.87 -10.09 14.81
C VAL A 219 -0.55 -10.70 15.28
N ARG A 220 0.30 -11.15 14.34
CA ARG A 220 1.61 -11.74 14.65
C ARG A 220 2.75 -10.76 14.51
N PHE A 221 2.70 -9.90 13.50
CA PHE A 221 3.74 -8.92 13.23
C PHE A 221 3.12 -7.54 13.02
N ILE A 222 3.75 -6.51 13.58
CA ILE A 222 3.40 -5.12 13.33
C ILE A 222 4.61 -4.33 12.82
N GLY A 223 4.41 -3.58 11.73
CA GLY A 223 5.26 -2.48 11.33
C GLY A 223 4.56 -1.16 11.71
N LEU A 224 5.02 -0.49 12.77
CA LEU A 224 4.46 0.79 13.24
C LEU A 224 5.27 1.96 12.65
N LYS A 225 4.70 2.67 11.68
CA LYS A 225 5.29 3.79 10.96
C LYS A 225 5.08 5.09 11.75
N MET A 226 6.16 5.82 12.01
CA MET A 226 6.15 7.08 12.78
C MET A 226 6.69 8.27 11.97
N GLY A 227 6.68 8.16 10.63
CA GLY A 227 7.14 9.23 9.75
C GLY A 227 8.64 9.47 9.85
N ASP A 228 9.04 10.71 10.12
CA ASP A 228 10.44 11.10 10.29
C ASP A 228 11.07 10.62 11.60
N GLN A 229 10.25 10.12 12.54
CA GLN A 229 10.68 9.56 13.82
C GLN A 229 11.08 8.08 13.73
N GLY A 230 10.96 7.46 12.55
CA GLY A 230 11.35 6.06 12.31
C GLY A 230 10.16 5.13 12.28
N ALA A 231 10.41 3.88 12.61
CA ALA A 231 9.39 2.86 12.71
C ALA A 231 9.72 1.84 13.82
N TYR A 232 8.75 1.03 14.19
CA TYR A 232 8.99 -0.20 14.95
C TYR A 232 8.62 -1.42 14.12
N ALA A 233 9.39 -2.49 14.28
CA ALA A 233 9.01 -3.84 13.89
C ALA A 233 8.83 -4.65 15.18
N ALA A 234 7.65 -5.23 15.41
CA ALA A 234 7.35 -5.95 16.64
C ALA A 234 6.50 -7.21 16.43
N ASP A 235 6.66 -8.15 17.34
CA ASP A 235 5.85 -9.34 17.54
C ASP A 235 5.42 -9.41 19.02
N PRO A 236 4.66 -10.43 19.48
CA PRO A 236 4.20 -10.50 20.87
C PRO A 236 5.32 -10.56 21.93
N GLU A 237 6.55 -10.91 21.54
CA GLU A 237 7.66 -11.13 22.46
C GLU A 237 8.70 -10.00 22.42
N THR A 238 8.91 -9.40 21.24
CA THR A 238 10.01 -8.48 20.98
C THR A 238 9.58 -7.27 20.14
N SER A 239 10.26 -6.14 20.33
CA SER A 239 10.11 -4.95 19.50
C SER A 239 11.47 -4.35 19.19
N PHE A 240 11.63 -3.90 17.94
CA PHE A 240 12.85 -3.30 17.42
C PHE A 240 12.53 -1.92 16.87
N PHE A 241 13.26 -0.91 17.33
CA PHE A 241 13.18 0.42 16.76
C PHE A 241 14.06 0.50 15.51
N CYS A 242 13.47 0.92 14.40
CA CYS A 242 14.13 1.09 13.12
C CYS A 242 14.29 2.60 12.84
N PRO A 243 15.52 3.12 12.79
CA PRO A 243 15.76 4.54 12.54
C PRO A 243 15.37 4.94 11.11
N THR A 244 15.14 6.22 10.90
CA THR A 244 15.02 6.77 9.54
C THR A 244 16.39 6.86 8.87
N PHE A 245 16.38 6.80 7.54
CA PHE A 245 17.55 7.10 6.73
C PHE A 245 17.51 8.56 6.27
N PRO A 246 18.65 9.27 6.23
CA PRO A 246 18.69 10.63 5.71
C PRO A 246 18.21 10.69 4.25
N ALA A 247 17.12 11.40 4.01
CA ALA A 247 16.54 11.57 2.67
C ALA A 247 16.07 13.01 2.47
N ARG A 248 16.32 13.57 1.27
CA ARG A 248 15.76 14.86 0.89
C ARG A 248 14.31 14.66 0.45
N LYS A 249 13.37 15.07 1.29
CA LYS A 249 11.93 14.97 1.00
C LYS A 249 11.55 15.80 -0.23
N VAL A 250 10.96 15.14 -1.21
CA VAL A 250 10.34 15.70 -2.41
C VAL A 250 8.82 15.50 -2.35
N ASP A 251 8.36 14.29 -2.03
CA ASP A 251 6.95 13.96 -1.81
C ASP A 251 6.85 12.85 -0.75
N SER A 252 5.89 12.90 0.17
CA SER A 252 5.67 11.83 1.16
C SER A 252 4.67 10.77 0.72
N ILE A 253 3.96 10.97 -0.40
CA ILE A 253 3.00 10.01 -0.91
C ILE A 253 3.73 8.80 -1.48
N GLY A 254 3.23 7.59 -1.18
CA GLY A 254 3.85 6.33 -1.57
C GLY A 254 4.91 5.82 -0.58
N ALA A 255 5.41 6.64 0.35
CA ALA A 255 6.42 6.22 1.32
C ALA A 255 5.93 5.10 2.27
N GLY A 256 4.66 5.17 2.67
CA GLY A 256 4.02 4.10 3.44
C GLY A 256 3.93 2.79 2.64
N ASP A 257 3.56 2.87 1.37
CA ASP A 257 3.46 1.70 0.48
C ASP A 257 4.85 1.09 0.24
N ALA A 258 5.87 1.91 0.08
CA ALA A 258 7.25 1.47 -0.05
C ALA A 258 7.76 0.80 1.24
N PHE A 259 7.45 1.38 2.41
CA PHE A 259 7.74 0.75 3.70
C PHE A 259 7.08 -0.64 3.78
N ASN A 260 5.80 -0.72 3.44
CA ASN A 260 5.06 -1.96 3.44
C ASN A 260 5.73 -3.00 2.55
N ALA A 261 6.14 -2.63 1.33
CA ALA A 261 6.83 -3.53 0.42
C ALA A 261 8.18 -4.03 0.98
N GLY A 262 8.99 -3.14 1.56
CA GLY A 262 10.25 -3.52 2.19
C GLY A 262 10.04 -4.51 3.35
N PHE A 263 9.07 -4.23 4.21
CA PHE A 263 8.73 -5.11 5.34
C PHE A 263 8.25 -6.50 4.88
N LEU A 264 7.33 -6.54 3.91
CA LEU A 264 6.76 -7.79 3.42
C LEU A 264 7.77 -8.63 2.63
N THR A 265 8.67 -8.00 1.87
CA THR A 265 9.74 -8.72 1.16
C THR A 265 10.79 -9.28 2.12
N GLY A 266 11.12 -8.57 3.20
CA GLY A 266 11.94 -9.12 4.30
C GLY A 266 11.34 -10.40 4.89
N LEU A 267 10.02 -10.40 5.13
CA LEU A 267 9.31 -11.60 5.60
C LEU A 267 9.30 -12.73 4.56
N LEU A 268 9.11 -12.42 3.28
CA LEU A 268 9.21 -13.42 2.20
C LEU A 268 10.61 -14.03 2.12
N GLU A 269 11.65 -13.28 2.47
CA GLU A 269 13.04 -13.74 2.50
C GLU A 269 13.41 -14.49 3.78
N GLY A 270 12.52 -14.54 4.78
CA GLY A 270 12.80 -15.18 6.07
C GLY A 270 13.84 -14.43 6.90
N ARG A 271 13.93 -13.10 6.72
CA ARG A 271 14.86 -12.26 7.49
C ARG A 271 14.41 -12.09 8.94
N SER A 272 15.31 -11.56 9.76
CA SER A 272 14.95 -11.14 11.11
C SER A 272 13.88 -10.05 11.09
N LEU A 273 13.13 -9.91 12.18
CA LEU A 273 12.10 -8.88 12.29
C LEU A 273 12.69 -7.46 12.23
N GLU A 274 13.86 -7.27 12.84
CA GLU A 274 14.64 -6.03 12.75
C GLU A 274 14.98 -5.70 11.29
N ASP A 275 15.50 -6.66 10.53
CA ASP A 275 15.80 -6.48 9.10
C ASP A 275 14.55 -6.14 8.29
N CYS A 276 13.40 -6.76 8.59
CA CYS A 276 12.13 -6.42 7.93
C CYS A 276 11.77 -4.94 8.16
N GLY A 277 11.93 -4.46 9.39
CA GLY A 277 11.72 -3.05 9.73
C GLY A 277 12.73 -2.11 9.08
N LEU A 278 14.01 -2.50 8.99
CA LEU A 278 15.05 -1.74 8.30
C LEU A 278 14.81 -1.67 6.78
N TYR A 279 14.37 -2.76 6.16
CA TYR A 279 14.00 -2.79 4.74
C TYR A 279 12.84 -1.85 4.47
N GLY A 280 11.80 -1.89 5.32
CA GLY A 280 10.70 -0.94 5.24
C GLY A 280 11.17 0.51 5.38
N SER A 281 12.00 0.80 6.38
CA SER A 281 12.49 2.15 6.66
C SER A 281 13.35 2.70 5.51
N ALA A 282 14.21 1.86 4.91
CA ALA A 282 15.01 2.22 3.75
C ALA A 282 14.14 2.49 2.51
N MET A 283 13.21 1.59 2.20
CA MET A 283 12.29 1.78 1.07
C MET A 283 11.43 3.04 1.22
N GLY A 284 10.93 3.31 2.43
CA GLY A 284 10.20 4.54 2.73
C GLY A 284 11.06 5.80 2.51
N ALA A 285 12.31 5.79 2.96
CA ALA A 285 13.24 6.91 2.77
C ALA A 285 13.59 7.14 1.29
N MET A 286 13.76 6.08 0.50
CA MET A 286 14.03 6.20 -0.93
C MET A 286 12.81 6.71 -1.71
N ALA A 287 11.61 6.28 -1.32
CA ALA A 287 10.37 6.74 -1.94
C ALA A 287 10.15 8.25 -1.79
N VAL A 288 10.51 8.83 -0.63
CA VAL A 288 10.29 10.26 -0.41
C VAL A 288 11.19 11.17 -1.25
N MET A 289 12.21 10.63 -1.92
CA MET A 289 13.16 11.39 -2.75
C MET A 289 12.64 11.64 -4.17
N SER A 290 11.39 11.24 -4.47
CA SER A 290 10.78 11.24 -5.80
C SER A 290 9.43 11.95 -5.81
N LYS A 291 9.02 12.47 -6.97
CA LYS A 291 7.64 12.95 -7.19
C LYS A 291 6.65 11.82 -7.51
N GLY A 292 7.16 10.68 -7.96
CA GLY A 292 6.38 9.50 -8.34
C GLY A 292 6.25 8.52 -7.18
N ASP A 293 5.08 7.88 -7.08
CA ASP A 293 4.71 6.99 -5.97
C ASP A 293 5.47 5.64 -6.03
N PHE A 294 5.94 5.21 -7.22
CA PHE A 294 6.70 3.96 -7.39
C PHE A 294 7.90 4.09 -8.35
N GLU A 295 7.94 5.11 -9.19
CA GLU A 295 8.83 5.21 -10.35
C GLU A 295 10.33 5.14 -9.97
N ASN A 296 10.68 5.66 -8.80
CA ASN A 296 12.06 5.68 -8.27
C ASN A 296 12.33 4.63 -7.19
N LEU A 297 11.41 3.67 -6.97
CA LEU A 297 11.68 2.57 -6.06
C LEU A 297 12.85 1.73 -6.59
N PRO A 298 13.79 1.34 -5.71
CA PRO A 298 14.97 0.62 -6.13
C PRO A 298 14.65 -0.81 -6.57
N ASP A 299 15.57 -1.40 -7.33
CA ASP A 299 15.67 -2.84 -7.43
C ASP A 299 16.41 -3.42 -6.20
N ARG A 300 16.61 -4.74 -6.19
CA ARG A 300 17.37 -5.42 -5.13
C ARG A 300 18.73 -4.77 -4.86
N ASN A 301 19.51 -4.52 -5.91
CA ASN A 301 20.87 -4.01 -5.76
C ASN A 301 20.88 -2.58 -5.23
N GLY A 302 19.90 -1.76 -5.64
CA GLY A 302 19.69 -0.41 -5.14
C GLY A 302 19.40 -0.41 -3.64
N LEU A 303 18.53 -1.29 -3.15
CA LEU A 303 18.21 -1.40 -1.73
C LEU A 303 19.43 -1.82 -0.90
N GLU A 304 20.15 -2.86 -1.32
CA GLU A 304 21.35 -3.34 -0.61
C GLU A 304 22.48 -2.28 -0.62
N SER A 305 22.63 -1.55 -1.73
CA SER A 305 23.59 -0.45 -1.83
C SER A 305 23.22 0.72 -0.91
N PHE A 306 21.93 0.98 -0.70
CA PHE A 306 21.45 2.03 0.18
C PHE A 306 21.67 1.66 1.65
N LEU A 307 21.32 0.42 2.02
CA LEU A 307 21.51 -0.10 3.37
C LEU A 307 22.98 -0.19 3.78
N SER A 308 23.88 -0.53 2.85
CA SER A 308 25.33 -0.57 3.10
C SER A 308 26.02 0.80 3.11
N GLY A 309 25.30 1.88 2.78
CA GLY A 309 25.87 3.22 2.63
C GLY A 309 26.74 3.39 1.37
N SER A 310 26.72 2.42 0.45
CA SER A 310 27.49 2.43 -0.80
C SER A 310 26.87 3.33 -1.87
N LEU A 311 25.56 3.62 -1.76
CA LEU A 311 24.93 4.74 -2.44
C LEU A 311 25.42 6.03 -1.77
N LEU A 312 26.59 6.49 -2.21
CA LEU A 312 27.08 7.83 -1.96
C LEU A 312 25.94 8.80 -2.32
N ILE A 313 25.32 9.39 -1.31
CA ILE A 313 24.51 10.59 -1.44
C ILE A 313 25.47 11.68 -1.92
N THR A 314 25.72 11.73 -3.24
CA THR A 314 26.38 12.84 -3.88
C THR A 314 25.53 14.08 -3.63
N ARG A 315 26.12 15.00 -2.87
CA ARG A 315 25.62 16.33 -2.52
C ARG A 315 25.10 17.10 -3.73
#